data_AF-A0A0D0D5Z2-F1
#
_entry.id   AF-A0A0D0D5Z2-F1
#
_cell.length_a   1.000
_cell.length_b   1.000
_cell.length_c   1.000
_cell.angle_alpha   90.00
_cell.angle_beta   90.00
_cell.angle_gamma   90.00
#
_symmetry.space_group_name_H-M   'P 1'
#
loop_
_entity.id
_entity.type
_entity.pdbx_description
1 polymer ?
#
loop_
_entity_poly.entity_id
_entity_poly.type
_entity_poly.pdbx_seq_one_letter_code
_entity_poly.pdbx_strand_id
1 'polypeptide(L)'
;MLRCSLHHQLAHQIRLASSNALPTSTGVVARSKRHQRGGRNLSEHYHRLENTVRGKDALLEQASALSQGSAGAAGVQSIDEHTSSSTPKGPNIIAGFAILEEPKPPADDECCMSGCAICVYDLYEESLAAYKESVVALGSTLSAMNIPEDKWPSHIRTSQTQIPSAVIHSHKTKGAVLDAFEEMERALKEKREKRAAVETES
;
A
#
# COMPACT_ATOMS: atom_id res chain seq x y z
N MET A 1 60.76 -8.15 -32.65
CA MET A 1 61.35 -6.80 -32.63
C MET A 1 60.19 -5.81 -32.72
N LEU A 2 59.77 -5.24 -31.60
CA LEU A 2 60.12 -3.89 -31.12
C LEU A 2 59.07 -2.84 -31.57
N ARG A 3 58.76 -1.96 -30.63
CA ARG A 3 57.53 -1.18 -30.46
C ARG A 3 57.58 0.20 -31.16
N CYS A 4 56.44 0.90 -31.10
CA CYS A 4 56.25 2.34 -30.83
C CYS A 4 56.00 3.30 -32.01
N SER A 5 54.84 3.97 -31.99
CA SER A 5 54.68 5.44 -31.79
C SER A 5 53.22 5.82 -32.12
N LEU A 6 52.29 6.05 -31.18
CA LEU A 6 52.09 7.18 -30.27
C LEU A 6 51.90 8.57 -30.92
N HIS A 7 50.76 9.18 -30.56
CA HIS A 7 50.47 10.60 -30.24
C HIS A 7 49.61 11.50 -31.16
N HIS A 8 48.58 12.06 -30.49
CA HIS A 8 48.00 13.42 -30.55
C HIS A 8 47.11 13.82 -31.76
N GLN A 9 45.82 14.19 -31.63
CA GLN A 9 45.06 15.17 -30.81
C GLN A 9 44.91 16.56 -31.50
N LEU A 10 43.71 17.14 -31.36
CA LEU A 10 43.25 18.52 -31.69
C LEU A 10 42.89 18.80 -33.16
N ALA A 11 41.98 19.70 -33.54
CA ALA A 11 40.84 20.40 -32.92
C ALA A 11 40.20 21.26 -34.04
N HIS A 12 38.88 21.44 -33.99
CA HIS A 12 38.13 22.69 -34.22
C HIS A 12 38.26 23.56 -35.51
N GLN A 13 37.06 24.05 -35.92
CA GLN A 13 36.72 25.34 -36.56
C GLN A 13 36.52 25.32 -38.09
N ILE A 14 35.25 25.35 -38.54
CA ILE A 14 34.45 26.55 -38.90
C ILE A 14 35.01 27.29 -40.13
N ARG A 15 34.25 27.24 -41.24
CA ARG A 15 34.22 28.31 -42.25
C ARG A 15 32.77 28.68 -42.54
N LEU A 16 32.44 29.92 -42.21
CA LEU A 16 31.26 30.65 -42.66
C LEU A 16 31.55 31.29 -44.02
N ALA A 17 30.61 31.18 -44.95
CA ALA A 17 30.37 32.10 -46.06
C ALA A 17 28.93 31.82 -46.55
N SER A 18 27.93 32.60 -46.12
CA SER A 18 27.50 33.88 -46.68
C SER A 18 27.05 33.79 -48.15
N SER A 19 25.74 33.84 -48.37
CA SER A 19 25.10 34.47 -49.53
C SER A 19 23.60 34.69 -49.22
N ASN A 20 23.20 35.96 -49.26
CA ASN A 20 21.87 36.47 -48.98
C ASN A 20 20.86 36.12 -50.09
N ALA A 21 19.62 35.78 -49.73
CA ALA A 21 18.43 36.01 -50.55
C ALA A 21 17.22 36.31 -49.65
N LEU A 22 16.57 37.45 -49.89
CA LEU A 22 15.43 38.03 -49.14
C LEU A 22 14.08 37.38 -49.56
N PRO A 23 12.99 37.55 -48.77
CA PRO A 23 11.77 36.77 -48.85
C PRO A 23 10.61 37.49 -49.55
N THR A 24 9.73 36.70 -50.16
CA THR A 24 8.37 37.04 -50.60
C THR A 24 7.62 35.71 -50.60
N SER A 25 6.36 35.53 -50.22
CA SER A 25 5.27 36.38 -49.76
C SER A 25 4.14 35.36 -49.50
N THR A 26 3.35 35.58 -48.44
CA THR A 26 1.94 35.16 -48.27
C THR A 26 1.56 33.66 -48.28
N GLY A 27 0.85 33.24 -47.23
CA GLY A 27 -0.35 32.40 -47.43
C GLY A 27 -0.44 31.03 -46.75
N VAL A 28 -0.64 31.02 -45.43
CA VAL A 28 -1.70 30.24 -44.73
C VAL A 28 -1.72 28.69 -44.85
N VAL A 29 -1.35 28.07 -43.72
CA VAL A 29 -1.88 26.84 -43.08
C VAL A 29 -1.45 25.46 -43.60
N ALA A 30 -0.33 25.01 -43.01
CA ALA A 30 -0.14 23.72 -42.35
C ALA A 30 -0.90 22.49 -42.88
N ARG A 31 -0.24 21.78 -43.80
CA ARG A 31 -0.49 20.37 -44.11
C ARG A 31 -0.24 19.52 -42.87
N SER A 32 -1.22 18.68 -42.54
CA SER A 32 -1.37 17.84 -41.35
C SER A 32 -0.05 17.25 -40.81
N LYS A 33 0.35 17.65 -39.60
CA LYS A 33 1.30 16.89 -38.78
C LYS A 33 0.65 15.55 -38.43
N ARG A 34 0.92 14.51 -39.21
CA ARG A 34 0.77 13.14 -38.73
C ARG A 34 1.85 12.97 -37.65
N HIS A 35 1.46 13.03 -36.38
CA HIS A 35 2.32 12.56 -35.30
C HIS A 35 2.72 11.13 -35.69
N GLN A 36 4.03 10.90 -35.90
CA GLN A 36 4.51 9.56 -36.12
C GLN A 36 4.08 8.72 -34.91
N ARG A 37 3.10 7.84 -35.10
CA ARG A 37 2.89 6.67 -34.26
C ARG A 37 4.07 5.73 -34.51
N GLY A 38 5.24 6.10 -34.01
CA GLY A 38 6.35 5.19 -33.87
C GLY A 38 6.01 4.28 -32.71
N GLY A 39 5.54 3.06 -33.01
CA GLY A 39 5.48 2.01 -32.00
C GLY A 39 6.88 1.83 -31.43
N ARG A 40 7.02 1.80 -30.11
CA ARG A 40 8.29 1.44 -29.47
C ARG A 40 8.65 0.02 -29.92
N ASN A 41 9.86 -0.17 -30.43
CA ASN A 41 10.36 -1.49 -30.80
C ASN A 41 10.45 -2.35 -29.53
N LEU A 42 9.51 -3.28 -29.37
CA LEU A 42 9.46 -4.17 -28.21
C LEU A 42 10.70 -5.05 -28.12
N SER A 43 11.30 -5.42 -29.26
CA SER A 43 12.55 -6.18 -29.31
C SER A 43 13.74 -5.40 -28.72
N GLU A 44 13.84 -4.09 -28.99
CA GLU A 44 14.87 -3.24 -28.41
C GLU A 44 14.65 -3.05 -26.90
N HIS A 45 13.39 -2.90 -26.49
CA HIS A 45 13.01 -2.82 -25.08
C HIS A 45 13.34 -4.12 -24.33
N TYR A 46 13.05 -5.28 -24.93
CA TYR A 46 13.33 -6.58 -24.36
C TYR A 46 14.84 -6.83 -24.20
N HIS A 47 15.65 -6.54 -25.23
CA HIS A 47 17.11 -6.63 -25.10
C HIS A 47 17.68 -5.70 -24.03
N ARG A 48 17.12 -4.49 -23.88
CA ARG A 48 17.50 -3.58 -22.80
C ARG A 48 17.18 -4.18 -21.43
N LEU A 49 15.99 -4.76 -21.27
CA LEU A 49 15.59 -5.45 -20.03
C LEU A 49 16.51 -6.63 -19.72
N GLU A 50 16.78 -7.50 -20.69
CA GLU A 50 17.68 -8.65 -20.49
C GLU A 50 19.09 -8.21 -20.07
N ASN A 51 19.63 -7.16 -20.69
CA ASN A 51 20.93 -6.61 -20.30
C ASN A 51 20.91 -6.03 -18.88
N THR A 52 19.83 -5.37 -18.48
CA THR A 52 19.69 -4.86 -17.10
C THR A 52 19.53 -5.96 -16.07
N VAL A 53 18.82 -7.05 -16.39
CA VAL A 53 18.65 -8.20 -15.49
C VAL A 53 19.98 -8.92 -15.30
N ARG A 54 20.70 -9.23 -16.39
CA ARG A 54 22.04 -9.86 -16.31
C ARG A 54 23.05 -8.99 -15.56
N GLY A 55 23.01 -7.67 -15.76
CA GLY A 55 23.87 -6.74 -15.02
C GLY A 55 23.53 -6.68 -13.53
N LYS A 56 22.24 -6.77 -13.18
CA LYS A 56 21.77 -6.82 -11.80
C LYS A 56 22.21 -8.12 -11.11
N ASP A 57 22.13 -9.25 -11.79
CA ASP A 57 22.58 -10.54 -11.25
C ASP A 57 24.09 -10.53 -10.96
N ALA A 58 24.90 -9.99 -11.88
CA ALA A 58 26.34 -9.83 -11.67
C ALA A 58 26.67 -8.87 -10.51
N LEU A 59 25.89 -7.81 -10.32
CA LEU A 59 26.02 -6.90 -9.18
C LEU A 59 25.62 -7.57 -7.86
N LEU A 60 24.58 -8.40 -7.86
CA LEU A 60 24.16 -9.19 -6.70
C LEU A 60 25.23 -10.21 -6.31
N GLU A 61 25.84 -10.88 -7.28
CA GLU A 61 26.98 -11.78 -7.03
C GLU A 61 28.16 -11.02 -6.40
N GLN A 62 28.53 -9.86 -6.94
CA GLN A 62 29.58 -9.01 -6.36
C GLN A 62 29.24 -8.54 -4.94
N ALA A 63 28.00 -8.12 -4.70
CA ALA A 63 27.54 -7.71 -3.38
C ALA A 63 27.58 -8.87 -2.37
N SER A 64 27.20 -10.08 -2.79
CA SER A 64 27.27 -11.27 -1.95
C SER A 64 28.71 -11.69 -1.65
N ALA A 65 29.63 -11.58 -2.62
CA ALA A 65 31.05 -11.85 -2.43
C ALA A 65 31.71 -10.84 -1.47
N LEU A 66 31.37 -9.55 -1.60
CA LEU A 66 31.83 -8.51 -0.67
C LEU A 66 31.25 -8.70 0.73
N SER A 67 29.97 -9.11 0.84
CA SER A 67 29.34 -9.42 2.13
C SER A 67 29.98 -10.63 2.82
N GLN A 68 30.42 -11.64 2.07
CA GLN A 68 31.11 -12.81 2.63
C GLN A 68 32.59 -12.51 2.96
N GLY A 69 33.22 -11.56 2.27
CA GLY A 69 34.57 -11.07 2.56
C GLY A 69 34.66 -10.04 3.70
N SER A 70 33.53 -9.46 4.13
CA SER A 70 33.47 -8.39 5.12
C SER A 70 32.93 -8.87 6.48
N ALA A 71 33.61 -9.85 7.09
CA ALA A 71 33.52 -10.10 8.54
C ALA A 71 34.45 -9.19 9.35
N GLY A 72 34.64 -7.94 8.91
CA GLY A 72 35.50 -6.98 9.60
C GLY A 72 35.67 -5.65 8.89
N ALA A 73 34.65 -4.79 8.88
CA ALA A 73 34.78 -3.33 8.88
C ALA A 73 33.39 -2.68 8.98
N ALA A 74 33.18 -1.94 10.06
CA ALA A 74 31.98 -1.14 10.28
C ALA A 74 32.06 0.20 9.54
N GLY A 75 30.90 0.67 9.06
CA GLY A 75 30.52 2.09 9.09
C GLY A 75 30.57 2.84 7.77
N VAL A 76 29.40 3.06 7.16
CA VAL A 76 29.08 4.32 6.48
C VAL A 76 27.59 4.61 6.72
N GLN A 77 27.33 5.74 7.38
CA GLN A 77 26.01 6.32 7.57
C GLN A 77 25.64 7.12 6.31
N SER A 78 24.41 6.95 5.82
CA SER A 78 23.82 7.89 4.87
C SER A 78 22.75 8.71 5.60
N ILE A 79 23.01 10.00 5.60
CA ILE A 79 22.15 11.09 6.04
C ILE A 79 21.30 11.41 4.81
N ASP A 80 19.97 11.38 4.94
CA ASP A 80 19.13 12.32 4.22
C ASP A 80 17.76 12.42 4.91
N GLU A 81 17.49 13.64 5.35
CA GLU A 81 16.41 14.08 6.20
C GLU A 81 15.45 14.89 5.34
N HIS A 82 14.25 14.35 5.10
CA HIS A 82 13.09 15.15 4.76
C HIS A 82 11.98 14.90 5.79
N THR A 83 11.81 15.91 6.61
CA THR A 83 10.77 16.12 7.59
C THR A 83 9.38 15.80 7.05
N SER A 84 8.77 14.78 7.63
CA SER A 84 7.31 14.68 7.85
C SER A 84 7.13 13.93 9.16
N SER A 85 6.53 14.60 10.12
CA SER A 85 6.34 14.13 11.49
C SER A 85 5.40 12.93 11.55
N SER A 86 5.97 11.73 11.47
CA SER A 86 5.48 10.55 12.15
C SER A 86 6.68 9.65 12.33
N THR A 87 7.02 9.30 13.58
CA THR A 87 8.04 8.30 13.87
C THR A 87 7.79 7.06 13.00
N PRO A 88 8.70 6.67 12.09
CA PRO A 88 8.55 5.42 11.37
C PRO A 88 8.81 4.31 12.39
N LYS A 89 7.73 3.76 12.94
CA LYS A 89 7.80 2.41 13.52
C LYS A 89 8.30 1.54 12.38
N GLY A 90 9.51 1.00 12.51
CA GLY A 90 10.12 0.18 11.47
C GLY A 90 9.14 -0.90 11.00
N PRO A 91 9.25 -1.37 9.75
CA PRO A 91 8.32 -2.36 9.22
C PRO A 91 8.26 -3.52 10.21
N ASN A 92 7.07 -3.82 10.74
CA ASN A 92 6.89 -4.90 11.69
C ASN A 92 7.16 -6.21 10.93
N ILE A 93 8.41 -6.66 10.90
CA ILE A 93 8.84 -7.87 10.20
C ILE A 93 8.93 -9.01 11.23
N ILE A 94 8.20 -10.10 11.02
CA ILE A 94 8.33 -11.35 11.78
C ILE A 94 8.90 -12.40 10.86
N ALA A 95 10.06 -12.96 11.19
CA ALA A 95 10.64 -14.09 10.45
C ALA A 95 10.71 -13.86 8.92
N GLY A 96 10.90 -12.61 8.47
CA GLY A 96 10.93 -12.23 7.06
C GLY A 96 9.58 -11.86 6.44
N PHE A 97 8.48 -12.01 7.17
CA PHE A 97 7.14 -11.56 6.76
C PHE A 97 6.88 -10.14 7.24
N ALA A 98 6.61 -9.23 6.31
CA ALA A 98 6.16 -7.88 6.63
C ALA A 98 4.67 -7.91 7.00
N ILE A 99 4.35 -7.49 8.22
CA ILE A 99 2.97 -7.33 8.66
C ILE A 99 2.45 -6.01 8.09
N LEU A 100 1.27 -6.05 7.47
CA LEU A 100 0.57 -4.84 7.05
C LEU A 100 0.18 -4.01 8.27
N GLU A 101 0.26 -2.69 8.16
CA GLU A 101 -0.22 -1.81 9.21
C GLU A 101 -1.75 -1.73 9.18
N GLU A 102 -2.38 -1.62 10.35
CA GLU A 102 -3.82 -1.42 10.45
C GLU A 102 -4.18 -0.07 9.80
N PRO A 103 -5.19 -0.03 8.90
CA PRO A 103 -5.59 1.22 8.27
C PRO A 103 -6.08 2.20 9.32
N LYS A 104 -5.68 3.47 9.19
CA LYS A 104 -6.13 4.53 10.08
C LYS A 104 -7.58 4.90 9.74
N PRO A 105 -8.47 5.09 10.74
CA PRO A 105 -9.80 5.59 10.47
C PRO A 105 -9.76 6.99 9.83
N PRO A 106 -10.65 7.27 8.88
CA PRO A 106 -10.75 8.59 8.27
C PRO A 106 -11.20 9.63 9.29
N ALA A 107 -10.77 10.87 9.10
CA ALA A 107 -11.24 11.98 9.92
C ALA A 107 -12.65 12.41 9.49
N ASP A 108 -13.41 13.02 10.41
CA ASP A 108 -14.78 13.46 10.12
C ASP A 108 -14.82 14.51 8.99
N ASP A 109 -13.78 15.34 8.86
CA ASP A 109 -13.63 16.34 7.79
C ASP A 109 -13.38 15.73 6.40
N GLU A 110 -12.98 14.46 6.32
CA GLU A 110 -12.82 13.74 5.05
C GLU A 110 -14.17 13.21 4.53
N CYS A 111 -15.17 13.09 5.40
CA CYS A 111 -16.53 12.78 5.01
C CYS A 111 -17.15 14.01 4.35
N CYS A 112 -17.36 13.95 3.03
CA CYS A 112 -17.95 15.06 2.28
C CYS A 112 -19.38 15.43 2.73
N MET A 113 -20.08 14.56 3.47
CA MET A 113 -21.47 14.68 3.96
C MET A 113 -22.56 15.00 2.91
N SER A 114 -22.19 15.20 1.64
CA SER A 114 -23.10 15.59 0.55
C SER A 114 -23.41 14.45 -0.42
N GLY A 115 -23.12 13.20 -0.03
CA GLY A 115 -23.42 12.00 -0.84
C GLY A 115 -22.47 11.80 -2.02
N CYS A 116 -21.18 11.58 -1.75
CA CYS A 116 -20.23 11.12 -2.78
C CYS A 116 -20.61 9.72 -3.30
N ALA A 117 -20.20 9.40 -4.52
CA ALA A 117 -20.45 8.09 -5.13
C ALA A 117 -19.79 6.92 -4.37
N ILE A 118 -18.69 7.19 -3.66
CA ILE A 118 -17.98 6.25 -2.78
C ILE A 118 -17.82 6.94 -1.43
N CYS A 119 -18.25 6.27 -0.37
CA CYS A 119 -18.08 6.76 0.99
C CYS A 119 -16.66 6.43 1.49
N VAL A 120 -16.02 7.39 2.16
CA VAL A 120 -14.69 7.17 2.75
C VAL A 120 -14.74 6.09 3.83
N TYR A 121 -15.85 6.00 4.58
CA TYR A 121 -16.04 4.94 5.56
C TYR A 121 -16.15 3.55 4.91
N ASP A 122 -16.76 3.43 3.73
CA ASP A 122 -16.83 2.15 3.02
C ASP A 122 -15.44 1.68 2.59
N LEU A 123 -14.61 2.59 2.07
CA LEU A 123 -13.21 2.30 1.72
C LEU A 123 -12.40 1.88 2.95
N TYR A 124 -12.65 2.55 4.07
CA TYR A 124 -12.02 2.17 5.34
C TYR A 124 -12.45 0.78 5.79
N GLU A 125 -13.73 0.46 5.73
CA GLU A 125 -14.26 -0.87 6.08
C GLU A 125 -13.70 -1.97 5.17
N GLU A 126 -13.60 -1.73 3.86
CA GLU A 126 -12.97 -2.63 2.90
C GLU A 126 -11.48 -2.84 3.24
N SER A 127 -10.75 -1.76 3.52
CA SER A 127 -9.34 -1.85 3.92
C SER A 127 -9.15 -2.60 5.24
N LEU A 128 -10.07 -2.44 6.20
CA LEU A 128 -10.07 -3.18 7.45
C LEU A 128 -10.36 -4.66 7.24
N ALA A 129 -11.29 -5.01 6.35
CA ALA A 129 -11.58 -6.39 6.01
C ALA A 129 -10.34 -7.07 5.39
N ALA A 130 -9.72 -6.43 4.40
CA ALA A 130 -8.50 -6.91 3.77
C ALA A 130 -7.35 -7.07 4.77
N TYR A 131 -7.19 -6.12 5.70
CA TYR A 131 -6.21 -6.21 6.78
C TYR A 131 -6.45 -7.45 7.65
N LYS A 132 -7.68 -7.68 8.12
CA LYS A 132 -8.02 -8.84 8.95
C LYS A 132 -7.74 -10.17 8.23
N GLU A 133 -8.11 -10.27 6.97
CA GLU A 133 -7.83 -11.46 6.15
C GLU A 133 -6.33 -11.72 6.04
N SER A 134 -5.53 -10.67 5.80
CA SER A 134 -4.08 -10.78 5.72
C SER A 134 -3.44 -11.24 7.04
N VAL A 135 -3.94 -10.76 8.19
CA VAL A 135 -3.45 -11.15 9.51
C VAL A 135 -3.77 -12.62 9.80
N VAL A 136 -4.96 -13.09 9.43
CA VAL A 136 -5.34 -14.51 9.58
C VAL A 136 -4.46 -15.40 8.69
N ALA A 137 -4.27 -15.01 7.43
CA ALA A 137 -3.40 -15.73 6.50
C ALA A 137 -1.94 -15.79 7.03
N LEU A 138 -1.42 -14.67 7.51
CA LEU A 138 -0.09 -14.56 8.11
C LEU A 138 0.02 -15.44 9.37
N GLY A 139 -0.97 -15.39 10.26
CA GLY A 139 -1.01 -16.22 11.46
C GLY A 139 -1.02 -17.72 11.14
N SER A 140 -1.76 -18.14 10.12
CA SER A 140 -1.75 -19.54 9.67
C SER A 140 -0.38 -19.96 9.13
N THR A 141 0.30 -19.06 8.42
CA THR A 141 1.65 -19.29 7.87
C THR A 141 2.69 -19.39 9.00
N LEU A 142 2.66 -18.48 9.97
CA LEU A 142 3.56 -18.49 11.13
C LEU A 142 3.33 -19.74 12.00
N SER A 143 2.07 -20.16 12.15
CA SER A 143 1.70 -21.38 12.87
C SER A 143 2.22 -22.64 12.16
N ALA A 144 2.10 -22.68 10.82
CA ALA A 144 2.68 -23.75 10.01
C ALA A 144 4.22 -23.82 10.13
N MET A 145 4.88 -22.67 10.33
CA MET A 145 6.32 -22.57 10.61
C MET A 145 6.68 -22.79 12.09
N ASN A 146 5.72 -23.14 12.94
CA ASN A 146 5.92 -23.43 14.36
C ASN A 146 6.50 -22.23 15.15
N ILE A 147 6.15 -21.01 14.74
CA ILE A 147 6.56 -19.78 15.42
C ILE A 147 5.54 -19.46 16.53
N PRO A 148 5.94 -19.50 17.82
CA PRO A 148 5.01 -19.29 18.93
C PRO A 148 4.43 -17.87 18.92
N GLU A 149 3.16 -17.75 19.30
CA GLU A 149 2.40 -16.49 19.35
C GLU A 149 3.06 -15.41 20.24
N ASP A 150 3.86 -15.82 21.23
CA ASP A 150 4.60 -14.91 22.12
C ASP A 150 5.61 -14.02 21.39
N LYS A 151 6.04 -14.42 20.19
CA LYS A 151 6.96 -13.64 19.35
C LYS A 151 6.24 -12.71 18.39
N TRP A 152 4.91 -12.79 18.31
CA TRP A 152 4.12 -11.93 17.43
C TRP A 152 3.98 -10.55 18.10
N PRO A 153 3.89 -9.43 17.37
CA PRO A 153 3.62 -8.13 17.95
C PRO A 153 2.19 -8.03 18.48
N SER A 154 2.00 -7.18 19.49
CA SER A 154 0.81 -7.14 20.35
C SER A 154 -0.51 -6.94 19.60
N HIS A 155 -0.50 -6.27 18.44
CA HIS A 155 -1.69 -5.92 17.67
C HIS A 155 -2.24 -7.07 16.81
N ILE A 156 -1.47 -8.15 16.61
CA ILE A 156 -1.95 -9.35 15.88
C ILE A 156 -2.07 -10.59 16.77
N ARG A 157 -1.73 -10.50 18.06
CA ARG A 157 -1.89 -11.61 18.99
C ARG A 157 -3.37 -11.90 19.19
N THR A 158 -3.78 -13.12 18.88
CA THR A 158 -5.13 -13.67 19.14
C THR A 158 -5.50 -13.56 20.64
N SER A 159 -4.53 -13.78 21.52
CA SER A 159 -4.67 -13.76 22.97
C SER A 159 -4.87 -12.37 23.59
N GLN A 160 -4.55 -11.29 22.86
CA GLN A 160 -4.64 -9.91 23.38
C GLN A 160 -5.75 -9.08 22.73
N THR A 161 -6.77 -9.74 22.16
CA THR A 161 -8.08 -9.09 22.02
C THR A 161 -8.71 -9.00 23.41
N GLN A 162 -8.16 -8.12 24.26
CA GLN A 162 -8.87 -7.65 25.43
C GLN A 162 -10.11 -6.94 24.91
N ILE A 163 -11.25 -7.62 25.03
CA ILE A 163 -12.58 -7.05 24.88
C ILE A 163 -12.54 -5.70 25.61
N PRO A 164 -12.64 -4.55 24.91
CA PRO A 164 -12.65 -3.26 25.57
C PRO A 164 -13.72 -3.32 26.66
N SER A 165 -13.45 -2.83 27.87
CA SER A 165 -14.45 -2.84 28.94
C SER A 165 -15.78 -2.17 28.52
N ALA A 166 -15.75 -1.31 27.49
CA ALA A 166 -16.92 -0.78 26.80
C ALA A 166 -17.82 -1.84 26.12
N VAL A 167 -17.25 -2.91 25.55
CA VAL A 167 -17.99 -4.01 24.91
C VAL A 167 -18.58 -4.96 25.97
N ILE A 168 -17.90 -5.17 27.10
CA ILE A 168 -18.43 -5.94 28.24
C ILE A 168 -19.67 -5.25 28.82
N HIS A 169 -19.62 -3.92 29.00
CA HIS A 169 -20.80 -3.15 29.39
C HIS A 169 -21.90 -3.20 28.32
N SER A 170 -21.55 -3.08 27.03
CA SER A 170 -22.51 -3.14 25.92
C SER A 170 -23.26 -4.48 25.86
N HIS A 171 -22.60 -5.62 26.08
CA HIS A 171 -23.25 -6.92 26.12
C HIS A 171 -24.17 -7.09 27.33
N LYS A 172 -23.77 -6.58 28.51
CA LYS A 172 -24.62 -6.61 29.70
C LYS A 172 -25.86 -5.70 29.55
N THR A 173 -25.70 -4.53 28.96
CA THR A 173 -26.83 -3.62 28.68
C THR A 173 -27.73 -4.17 27.59
N LYS A 174 -27.19 -4.79 26.54
CA LYS A 174 -27.98 -5.45 25.49
C LYS A 174 -28.80 -6.62 26.06
N GLY A 175 -28.23 -7.42 26.96
CA GLY A 175 -28.96 -8.47 27.66
C GLY A 175 -30.13 -7.93 28.49
N ALA A 176 -29.88 -6.92 29.32
CA ALA A 176 -30.93 -6.30 30.13
C ALA A 176 -32.05 -5.64 29.30
N VAL A 177 -31.71 -5.04 28.14
CA VAL A 177 -32.70 -4.46 27.22
C VAL A 177 -33.55 -5.54 26.55
N LEU A 178 -32.96 -6.67 26.15
CA LEU A 178 -33.69 -7.79 25.56
C LEU A 178 -34.64 -8.44 26.59
N ASP A 179 -34.17 -8.64 27.82
CA ASP A 179 -34.99 -9.17 28.91
C ASP A 179 -36.21 -8.27 29.21
N ALA A 180 -36.00 -6.95 29.24
CA ALA A 180 -37.08 -5.99 29.47
C ALA A 180 -38.15 -6.01 28.35
N PHE A 181 -37.73 -6.24 27.11
CA PHE A 181 -38.65 -6.31 25.97
C PHE A 181 -39.49 -7.60 26.00
N GLU A 182 -38.87 -8.73 26.35
CA GLU A 182 -39.56 -10.01 26.50
C GLU A 182 -40.60 -9.97 27.63
N GLU A 183 -40.29 -9.30 28.75
CA GLU A 183 -41.23 -9.12 29.86
C GLU A 183 -42.43 -8.26 29.46
N MET A 184 -42.20 -7.19 28.68
CA MET A 184 -43.27 -6.34 28.15
C MET A 184 -44.18 -7.11 27.17
N GLU A 185 -43.62 -7.96 26.31
CA GLU A 185 -44.42 -8.80 25.42
C GLU A 185 -45.32 -9.78 26.18
N ARG A 186 -44.81 -10.41 27.24
CA ARG A 186 -45.62 -11.28 28.11
C ARG A 186 -46.77 -10.52 28.77
N ALA A 187 -46.49 -9.33 29.30
CA ALA A 187 -47.49 -8.49 29.95
C ALA A 187 -48.59 -8.03 28.97
N LEU A 188 -48.23 -7.71 27.72
CA LEU A 188 -49.19 -7.34 26.68
C LEU A 188 -50.03 -8.53 26.23
N LYS A 189 -49.44 -9.72 26.13
CA LYS A 189 -50.16 -10.95 25.79
C LYS A 189 -51.21 -11.30 26.84
N GLU A 190 -50.84 -11.26 28.12
CA GLU A 190 -51.77 -11.51 29.23
C GLU A 190 -52.94 -10.51 29.25
N LYS A 191 -52.67 -9.21 29.01
CA LYS A 191 -53.73 -8.20 28.90
C LYS A 191 -54.67 -8.43 27.73
N ARG A 192 -54.15 -8.89 26.59
CA ARG A 192 -54.95 -9.24 25.41
C ARG A 192 -55.83 -10.46 25.68
N GLU A 193 -55.28 -11.50 26.30
CA GLU A 193 -56.02 -12.71 26.67
C GLU A 193 -57.12 -12.41 27.70
N LYS A 194 -56.83 -11.59 28.71
CA LYS A 194 -57.84 -11.13 29.68
C LYS A 194 -58.97 -10.34 29.04
N ARG A 195 -58.67 -9.44 28.11
CA ARG A 195 -59.71 -8.69 27.37
C ARG A 195 -60.56 -9.62 26.49
N ALA A 196 -59.91 -10.55 25.79
CA ALA A 196 -60.61 -11.52 24.96
C ALA A 196 -61.54 -12.42 25.79
N ALA A 197 -61.11 -12.85 26.97
CA ALA A 197 -61.94 -13.66 27.88
C ALA A 197 -63.19 -12.90 28.36
N VAL A 198 -63.04 -11.63 28.76
CA VAL A 198 -64.17 -10.77 29.16
C VAL A 198 -65.15 -10.53 28.01
N GLU A 199 -64.64 -10.42 26.77
CA GLU A 199 -65.45 -10.22 25.57
C GLU A 199 -66.21 -11.50 25.16
N THR A 200 -65.68 -12.69 25.45
CA THR A 200 -66.38 -13.96 25.21
C THR A 200 -67.39 -14.33 26.30
N GLU A 201 -67.31 -13.69 27.48
CA GLU A 201 -68.19 -13.94 28.63
C GLU A 201 -69.35 -12.92 28.72
N SER A 202 -69.39 -11.94 27.81
CA SER A 202 -70.50 -10.97 27.62
C SER A 202 -71.40 -11.36 26.45
#